data_AF-A0A392SWQ0-F1
#
_entry.id   AF-A0A392SWQ0-F1
#
_cell.length_a   1.000
_cell.length_b   1.000
_cell.length_c   1.000
_cell.angle_alpha   90.00
_cell.angle_beta   90.00
_cell.angle_gamma   90.00
#
_symmetry.space_group_name_H-M   'P 1'
#
loop_
_entity.id
_entity.type
_entity.pdbx_description
1 polymer ?
#
loop_
_entity_poly.entity_id
_entity_poly.type
_entity_poly.pdbx_seq_one_letter_code
_entity_poly.pdbx_strand_id
1 'polypeptide(L)' 'MARLAKERGDPTLALICGTIAADEKRHEIAYERIVEKLMEVDPTETMTAIADILCNNITMPGHLMHDGRDPH' A
#
# COMPACT_ATOMS: atom_id res chain seq x y z
N MET A 1 -1.27 -1.29 -13.48
CA MET A 1 -1.73 -0.15 -14.32
C MET A 1 -0.73 0.23 -15.42
N ALA A 2 0.55 0.47 -15.13
CA ALA A 2 1.54 0.89 -16.14
C ALA A 2 1.62 -0.03 -17.37
N ARG A 3 1.62 -1.37 -17.16
CA ARG A 3 1.60 -2.35 -18.26
C ARG A 3 0.35 -2.22 -19.14
N LEU A 4 -0.82 -2.06 -18.53
CA LEU A 4 -2.10 -1.91 -19.24
C LEU A 4 -2.13 -0.61 -20.06
N ALA A 5 -1.62 0.49 -19.52
CA ALA A 5 -1.51 1.76 -20.23
C ALA A 5 -0.60 1.64 -21.46
N LYS A 6 0.55 0.98 -21.32
CA LYS A 6 1.46 0.70 -22.43
C LYS A 6 0.82 -0.17 -23.51
N GLU A 7 0.10 -1.22 -23.12
CA GLU A 7 -0.62 -2.11 -24.04
C GLU A 7 -1.76 -1.40 -24.78
N ARG A 8 -2.38 -0.38 -24.17
CA ARG A 8 -3.41 0.46 -24.79
C ARG A 8 -2.84 1.66 -25.57
N GLY A 9 -1.53 1.75 -25.74
CA GLY A 9 -0.87 2.77 -26.55
C GLY A 9 -0.70 4.13 -25.87
N ASP A 10 -0.79 4.22 -24.54
CA ASP A 10 -0.55 5.45 -23.78
C ASP A 10 0.80 5.37 -23.02
N PRO A 11 1.90 5.82 -23.65
CA PRO A 11 3.23 5.77 -23.02
C PRO A 11 3.37 6.79 -21.87
N THR A 12 2.64 7.90 -21.89
CA THR A 12 2.71 8.93 -20.85
C THR A 12 2.04 8.44 -19.57
N LEU A 13 0.84 7.85 -19.68
CA LEU A 13 0.17 7.22 -18.54
C LEU A 13 0.98 6.04 -17.99
N ALA A 14 1.61 5.25 -18.88
CA ALA A 14 2.50 4.18 -18.44
C ALA A 14 3.69 4.70 -17.63
N LEU A 15 4.29 5.82 -18.04
CA LEU A 15 5.36 6.48 -17.31
C LEU A 15 4.89 6.97 -15.94
N ILE A 16 3.77 7.70 -15.87
CA ILE A 16 3.21 8.22 -14.61
C ILE A 16 2.94 7.07 -13.63
N CYS A 17 2.24 6.03 -14.08
CA CYS A 17 1.97 4.86 -13.24
C CYS A 17 3.26 4.14 -12.81
N GLY A 18 4.28 4.12 -13.68
CA GLY A 18 5.58 3.52 -13.39
C GLY A 18 6.33 4.30 -12.30
N THR A 19 6.32 5.63 -12.36
CA THR A 19 6.93 6.50 -11.35
C THR A 19 6.24 6.32 -10.00
N ILE A 20 4.91 6.35 -9.94
CA ILE A 20 4.16 6.11 -8.69
C ILE A 20 4.53 4.74 -8.12
N ALA A 21 4.52 3.68 -8.93
CA ALA A 21 4.86 2.33 -8.46
C ALA A 21 6.31 2.22 -7.94
N ALA A 22 7.25 2.94 -8.55
CA ALA A 22 8.63 2.99 -8.08
C ALA A 22 8.74 3.66 -6.71
N ASP A 23 7.93 4.68 -6.47
CA ASP A 23 7.86 5.39 -5.18
C ASP A 23 7.23 4.51 -4.10
N GLU A 24 6.11 3.84 -4.40
CA GLU A 24 5.48 2.93 -3.44
C GLU A 24 6.40 1.76 -3.05
N LYS A 25 7.20 1.24 -3.97
CA LYS A 25 8.22 0.23 -3.64
C LYS A 25 9.27 0.77 -2.66
N ARG A 26 9.64 2.04 -2.77
CA ARG A 26 10.58 2.67 -1.82
C ARG A 26 9.93 2.89 -0.46
N HIS A 27 8.65 3.24 -0.41
CA HIS A 27 7.89 3.35 0.83
C HIS A 27 7.76 1.99 1.54
N GLU A 28 7.42 0.93 0.79
CA GLU A 28 7.34 -0.43 1.30
C GLU A 28 8.65 -0.84 2.01
N ILE A 29 9.80 -0.68 1.34
CA ILE A 29 11.12 -1.02 1.91
C ILE A 29 11.41 -0.18 3.16
N ALA A 30 11.01 1.09 3.19
CA ALA A 30 11.23 1.95 4.35
C ALA A 30 10.39 1.47 5.55
N TYR A 31 9.12 1.14 5.35
CA TYR A 31 8.25 0.62 6.41
C TYR A 31 8.69 -0.77 6.88
N GLU A 32 9.10 -1.64 5.97
CA GLU A 32 9.65 -2.96 6.30
C GLU A 32 10.85 -2.84 7.25
N ARG A 33 11.80 -1.95 6.97
CA ARG A 33 12.97 -1.72 7.84
C ARG A 33 12.61 -1.16 9.21
N ILE A 34 11.56 -0.34 9.30
CA ILE A 34 11.09 0.18 10.58
C ILE A 34 10.54 -0.99 11.42
N VAL A 35 9.68 -1.82 10.83
CA VAL A 35 9.08 -2.97 11.53
C VAL A 35 10.14 -4.03 11.88
N GLU A 36 11.09 -4.28 10.98
CA GLU A 36 12.26 -5.13 11.25
C GLU A 36 13.02 -4.63 12.49
N LYS A 37 13.28 -3.32 12.57
CA LYS A 37 13.98 -2.76 13.72
C LYS A 37 13.16 -2.85 15.01
N LEU A 38 11.84 -2.66 14.94
CA LEU A 38 10.94 -2.84 16.08
C LEU A 38 10.95 -4.29 16.56
N MET A 39 11.00 -5.26 15.66
CA MET A 39 11.10 -6.69 16.00
C MET A 39 12.41 -7.03 16.73
N GLU A 40 13.52 -6.37 16.39
CA GLU A 40 14.79 -6.55 17.09
C GLU A 40 14.77 -5.98 18.51
N VAL A 41 14.06 -4.86 18.73
CA VAL A 41 14.06 -4.12 20.00
C VAL A 41 12.98 -4.61 20.96
N ASP A 42 11.77 -4.87 20.44
CA ASP A 42 10.62 -5.35 21.20
C ASP A 42 9.76 -6.31 20.34
N PRO A 43 10.13 -7.60 20.28
CA PRO A 43 9.41 -8.57 19.47
C PRO A 43 8.01 -8.87 20.00
N THR A 44 7.78 -8.76 21.32
CA THR A 44 6.48 -9.13 21.92
C THR A 44 5.41 -8.11 21.59
N GLU A 45 5.70 -6.83 21.80
CA GLU A 45 4.74 -5.77 21.49
C GLU A 45 4.52 -5.66 19.98
N THR A 46 5.60 -5.75 19.20
CA THR A 46 5.53 -5.68 17.73
C THR A 46 4.66 -6.80 17.15
N MET A 47 4.82 -8.04 17.63
CA MET A 47 3.97 -9.16 17.18
C MET A 47 2.52 -9.03 17.63
N THR A 48 2.27 -8.49 18.83
CA THR A 48 0.91 -8.23 19.31
C THR A 48 0.20 -7.20 18.43
N ALA A 49 0.89 -6.12 18.08
CA ALA A 49 0.36 -5.09 17.17
C ALA A 49 0.11 -5.63 15.76
N ILE A 50 1.00 -6.45 15.21
CA ILE A 50 0.79 -7.11 13.91
C ILE A 50 -0.44 -8.03 13.96
N ALA A 51 -0.58 -8.82 15.03
CA ALA A 51 -1.73 -9.70 15.21
C ALA A 51 -3.04 -8.91 15.30
N ASP A 52 -3.07 -7.78 16.02
CA ASP A 52 -4.25 -6.92 16.11
C ASP A 52 -4.66 -6.37 14.74
N ILE A 53 -3.72 -5.86 13.96
CA ILE A 53 -3.98 -5.35 12.59
C ILE A 53 -4.53 -6.46 11.68
N LEU A 54 -3.93 -7.65 11.72
CA LEU A 54 -4.36 -8.77 10.88
C LEU A 54 -5.73 -9.32 11.29
N CYS A 55 -6.02 -9.38 12.60
CA CYS A 55 -7.33 -9.79 13.12
C CYS A 55 -8.44 -8.80 12.75
N ASN A 56 -8.14 -7.50 12.71
CA ASN A 56 -9.11 -6.46 12.35
C ASN A 56 -9.27 -6.23 10.84
N ASN A 57 -8.59 -7.04 10.00
CA ASN A 57 -8.40 -6.84 8.56
C ASN A 57 -7.67 -5.53 8.20
N ILE A 58 -6.88 -5.59 7.12
CA ILE A 58 -6.24 -4.40 6.56
C ILE A 58 -7.31 -3.60 5.80
N THR A 59 -7.84 -2.60 6.48
CA THR A 59 -8.90 -1.73 5.95
C THR A 59 -8.33 -0.83 4.85
N MET A 60 -8.93 -0.88 3.65
CA MET A 60 -8.49 -0.05 2.53
C MET A 60 -8.71 1.44 2.82
N PRO A 61 -7.74 2.33 2.57
CA PRO A 61 -7.89 3.76 2.89
C PRO A 61 -9.11 4.44 2.24
N GLY A 62 -9.54 3.94 1.08
CA GLY A 62 -10.71 4.44 0.34
C GLY A 62 -12.04 3.79 0.71
N HIS A 63 -12.14 3.01 1.79
CA HIS A 63 -13.35 2.23 2.10
C HIS A 63 -14.60 3.05 2.44
N LEU A 64 -14.46 4.37 2.64
CA LEU A 64 -15.56 5.33 2.85
C LEU A 64 -15.75 6.29 1.67
N MET A 65 -15.10 6.02 0.53
CA MET A 65 -15.24 6.87 -0.65
C MET A 65 -16.69 6.82 -1.15
N HIS A 66 -17.32 8.00 -1.29
CA HIS A 66 -18.73 8.12 -1.68
C HIS A 66 -18.84 9.14 -2.82
N ASP A 67 -19.55 8.79 -3.90
CA ASP A 67 -19.66 9.62 -5.10
C ASP A 67 -20.93 10.51 -5.16
N GLY A 68 -21.82 10.36 -4.18
CA GLY A 68 -23.07 11.12 -4.05
C GLY A 68 -24.27 10.48 -4.75
N ARG A 69 -24.08 9.35 -5.43
CA ARG A 69 -25.10 8.70 -6.28
C ARG A 69 -25.21 7.21 -6.00
N ASP A 70 -24.09 6.52 -5.86
CA ASP A 70 -24.04 5.14 -5.42
C ASP A 70 -24.16 5.12 -3.88
N PRO A 71 -25.18 4.44 -3.32
CA PRO A 71 -25.31 4.28 -1.88
C PRO A 71 -24.27 3.32 -1.26
N HIS A 72 -23.42 2.68 -2.09
CA HIS A 72 -22.39 1.73 -1.67
C HIS A 72 -20.96 2.21 -2.00
#